data_AF-A0A0Q6WSA0-F1
#
_entry.id   AF-A0A0Q6WSA0-F1
#
_cell.length_a   1.000
_cell.length_b   1.000
_cell.length_c   1.000
_cell.angle_alpha   90.00
_cell.angle_beta   90.00
_cell.angle_gamma   90.00
#
_symmetry.space_group_name_H-M   'P 1'
#
loop_
_entity.id
_entity.type
_entity.pdbx_description
1 polymer ?
#
loop_
_entity_poly.entity_id
_entity_poly.type
_entity_poly.pdbx_seq_one_letter_code
_entity_poly.pdbx_strand_id
1 'polypeptide(L)'
;MPQLPPDWAAHLESGVSHRLGGSHADGQPEICRGLAAQALADGHVEVLLAADIADRLLAAVQASGRIAYVAAQPGSHRTLHVKGLDAEVFTPTAGHAPLFERCRERFIAQVEPYGFSREAIMAIWYDLGVQRLAGIRFTPCGAWDQTPGPGAGNPVELLR
;
A
#
# COMPACT_ATOMS: atom_id res chain seq x y z
N MET A 1 19.36 3.11 -3.17
CA MET A 1 18.21 3.02 -4.10
C MET A 1 17.29 4.19 -3.78
N PRO A 2 16.47 4.70 -4.72
CA PRO A 2 15.55 5.80 -4.41
C PRO A 2 14.67 5.47 -3.20
N GLN A 3 14.53 6.41 -2.26
CA GLN A 3 13.75 6.21 -1.04
C GLN A 3 12.68 7.28 -0.87
N LEU A 4 11.55 6.92 -0.26
CA LEU A 4 10.56 7.91 0.16
C LEU A 4 11.15 8.78 1.28
N PRO A 5 10.91 10.11 1.27
CA PRO A 5 11.25 10.95 2.42
C PRO A 5 10.64 10.43 3.72
N PRO A 6 11.28 10.61 4.89
CA PRO A 6 10.86 9.99 6.15
C PRO A 6 9.39 10.22 6.52
N ASP A 7 8.85 11.40 6.25
CA ASP A 7 7.45 11.73 6.51
C ASP A 7 6.50 10.92 5.60
N TRP A 8 6.82 10.76 4.32
CA TRP A 8 6.03 9.93 3.40
C TRP A 8 6.22 8.43 3.64
N ALA A 9 7.39 8.00 4.10
CA ALA A 9 7.63 6.64 4.57
C ALA A 9 6.76 6.33 5.80
N ALA A 10 6.75 7.21 6.80
CA ALA A 10 5.91 7.09 7.99
C ALA A 10 4.40 7.17 7.67
N HIS A 11 4.04 7.95 6.65
CA HIS A 11 2.65 8.10 6.18
C HIS A 11 2.04 6.76 5.78
N LEU A 12 2.83 5.81 5.24
CA LEU A 12 2.33 4.50 4.84
C LEU A 12 1.67 3.75 6.01
N GLU A 13 2.11 3.99 7.23
CA GLU A 13 1.58 3.32 8.42
C GLU A 13 0.59 4.18 9.20
N SER A 14 0.26 5.39 8.73
CA SER A 14 -0.53 6.39 9.47
C SER A 14 -2.05 6.14 9.50
N GLY A 15 -2.47 4.89 9.27
CA GLY A 15 -3.87 4.49 9.15
C GLY A 15 -4.48 4.87 7.79
N VAL A 16 -3.69 4.79 6.73
CA VAL A 16 -4.12 5.07 5.36
C VAL A 16 -4.94 3.92 4.77
N SER A 17 -5.80 4.25 3.81
CA SER A 17 -6.32 3.26 2.87
C SER A 17 -5.30 3.03 1.76
N HIS A 18 -4.80 1.80 1.67
CA HIS A 18 -3.87 1.37 0.65
C HIS A 18 -4.60 0.90 -0.61
N ARG A 19 -4.21 1.39 -1.78
CA ARG A 19 -4.63 0.82 -3.06
C ARG A 19 -3.43 0.55 -3.95
N LEU A 20 -3.50 -0.56 -4.66
CA LEU A 20 -2.52 -0.93 -5.67
C LEU A 20 -3.20 -1.02 -7.03
N GLY A 21 -2.44 -0.71 -8.07
CA GLY A 21 -2.82 -0.90 -9.46
C GLY A 21 -1.66 -1.51 -10.25
N GLY A 22 -1.96 -2.52 -11.04
CA GLY A 22 -1.03 -3.14 -11.98
C GLY A 22 -1.66 -3.23 -13.37
N SER A 23 -0.90 -3.74 -14.34
CA SER A 23 -1.43 -3.99 -15.68
C SER A 23 -0.80 -5.22 -16.29
N HIS A 24 -1.61 -6.01 -16.99
CA HIS A 24 -1.10 -7.08 -17.85
C HIS A 24 -0.37 -6.51 -19.07
N ALA A 25 0.32 -7.38 -19.83
CA ALA A 25 1.08 -6.98 -21.01
C ALA A 25 0.22 -6.38 -22.13
N ASP A 26 -1.07 -6.71 -22.18
CA ASP A 26 -2.07 -6.15 -23.09
C ASP A 26 -2.63 -4.80 -22.63
N GLY A 27 -2.18 -4.29 -21.48
CA GLY A 27 -2.63 -3.03 -20.88
C GLY A 27 -3.89 -3.15 -20.03
N GLN A 28 -4.46 -4.35 -19.84
CA GLN A 28 -5.62 -4.54 -18.95
C GLN A 28 -5.24 -4.16 -17.51
N PRO A 29 -5.90 -3.15 -16.91
CA PRO A 29 -5.62 -2.74 -15.54
C PRO A 29 -6.22 -3.70 -14.52
N GLU A 30 -5.52 -3.87 -13.41
CA GLU A 30 -5.97 -4.59 -12.22
C GLU A 30 -5.81 -3.70 -11.00
N ILE A 31 -6.76 -3.77 -10.06
CA ILE A 31 -6.71 -3.00 -8.82
C ILE A 31 -6.97 -3.90 -7.62
N CYS A 32 -6.29 -3.63 -6.50
CA CYS A 32 -6.54 -4.33 -5.26
C CYS A 32 -6.35 -3.40 -4.06
N ARG A 33 -7.03 -3.70 -2.96
CA ARG A 33 -6.81 -3.04 -1.67
C ARG A 33 -5.62 -3.69 -0.98
N GLY A 34 -4.69 -2.86 -0.49
CA GLY A 34 -3.65 -3.30 0.44
C GLY A 34 -4.18 -3.25 1.89
N LEU A 35 -3.61 -4.08 2.75
CA LEU A 35 -3.99 -4.16 4.17
C LEU A 35 -2.96 -3.54 5.10
N ALA A 36 -1.70 -3.51 4.69
CA ALA A 36 -0.60 -2.87 5.38
C ALA A 36 0.53 -2.53 4.39
N ALA A 37 1.35 -1.53 4.69
CA ALA A 37 2.53 -1.21 3.90
C ALA A 37 3.63 -0.60 4.75
N GLN A 38 4.88 -0.77 4.33
CA GLN A 38 6.05 -0.14 4.92
C GLN A 38 7.06 0.27 3.85
N ALA A 39 7.87 1.29 4.17
CA ALA A 39 9.08 1.59 3.44
C ALA A 39 10.26 0.96 4.18
N LEU A 40 11.09 0.21 3.47
CA LEU A 40 12.28 -0.46 4.01
C LEU A 40 13.49 0.47 3.96
N ALA A 41 14.47 0.20 4.83
CA ALA A 41 15.71 0.99 4.93
C ALA A 41 16.58 0.91 3.66
N ASP A 42 16.41 -0.11 2.83
CA ASP A 42 17.10 -0.27 1.55
C ASP A 42 16.43 0.49 0.39
N GLY A 43 15.26 1.10 0.63
CA GLY A 43 14.50 1.90 -0.33
C GLY A 43 13.30 1.19 -0.95
N HIS A 44 13.13 -0.11 -0.71
CA HIS A 44 11.94 -0.81 -1.19
C HIS A 44 10.68 -0.37 -0.44
N VAL A 45 9.54 -0.47 -1.11
CA VAL A 45 8.22 -0.42 -0.48
C VAL A 45 7.62 -1.80 -0.53
N GLU A 46 7.08 -2.24 0.61
CA GLU A 46 6.30 -3.47 0.72
C GLU A 46 4.85 -3.15 0.99
N VAL A 47 3.95 -3.90 0.35
CA VAL A 47 2.52 -3.83 0.61
C VAL A 47 1.98 -5.24 0.76
N LEU A 48 1.23 -5.48 1.84
CA LEU A 48 0.58 -6.74 2.15
C LEU A 48 -0.87 -6.71 1.68
N LEU A 49 -1.34 -7.81 1.09
CA LEU A 49 -2.70 -7.96 0.55
C LEU A 49 -3.28 -9.29 0.98
N ALA A 50 -4.61 -9.41 0.99
CA ALA A 50 -5.27 -10.71 1.13
C ALA A 50 -5.00 -11.55 -0.14
N ALA A 51 -4.35 -12.71 0.02
CA ALA A 51 -3.88 -13.50 -1.12
C ALA A 51 -5.01 -14.01 -2.02
N ASP A 52 -6.17 -14.32 -1.43
CA ASP A 52 -7.38 -14.81 -2.11
C ASP A 52 -8.13 -13.73 -2.90
N ILE A 53 -7.86 -12.44 -2.64
CA ILE A 53 -8.47 -11.31 -3.33
C ILE A 53 -7.53 -10.69 -4.38
N ALA A 54 -6.22 -10.93 -4.25
CA ALA A 54 -5.20 -10.23 -5.03
C ALA A 54 -4.73 -11.00 -6.28
N ASP A 55 -5.27 -12.18 -6.59
CA ASP A 55 -4.80 -13.10 -7.63
C ASP A 55 -4.49 -12.42 -8.98
N ARG A 56 -5.42 -11.61 -9.51
CA ARG A 56 -5.26 -10.90 -10.79
C ARG A 56 -4.17 -9.85 -10.72
N LEU A 57 -4.12 -9.07 -9.64
CA LEU A 57 -3.08 -8.07 -9.45
C LEU A 57 -1.70 -8.72 -9.31
N LEU A 58 -1.60 -9.82 -8.55
CA LEU A 58 -0.34 -10.56 -8.37
C LEU A 58 0.16 -11.09 -9.71
N ALA A 59 -0.72 -11.63 -10.55
CA ALA A 59 -0.39 -12.07 -11.91
C ALA A 59 0.08 -10.89 -12.80
N ALA A 60 -0.60 -9.74 -12.74
CA ALA A 60 -0.21 -8.54 -13.48
C ALA A 60 1.18 -8.02 -13.05
N VAL A 61 1.49 -8.06 -11.75
CA VAL A 61 2.81 -7.69 -11.21
C VAL A 61 3.87 -8.66 -11.69
N GLN A 62 3.64 -9.98 -11.60
CA GLN A 62 4.59 -10.99 -12.08
C GLN A 62 4.88 -10.86 -13.58
N ALA A 63 3.88 -10.48 -14.38
CA ALA A 63 4.02 -10.34 -15.83
C ALA A 63 4.77 -9.04 -16.24
N SER A 64 4.61 -7.94 -15.49
CA SER A 64 5.07 -6.63 -15.91
C SER A 64 6.23 -6.05 -15.09
N GLY A 65 6.40 -6.48 -13.84
CA GLY A 65 7.31 -5.87 -12.87
C GLY A 65 6.95 -4.42 -12.52
N ARG A 66 5.76 -3.94 -12.87
CA ARG A 66 5.32 -2.55 -12.68
C ARG A 66 4.15 -2.47 -11.72
N ILE A 67 4.14 -1.43 -10.89
CA ILE A 67 3.06 -1.20 -9.94
C ILE A 67 2.80 0.29 -9.75
N ALA A 68 1.56 0.62 -9.45
CA ALA A 68 1.13 1.91 -8.90
C ALA A 68 0.59 1.67 -7.50
N TYR A 69 0.94 2.54 -6.56
CA TYR A 69 0.51 2.45 -5.17
C TYR A 69 -0.01 3.80 -4.69
N VAL A 70 -1.13 3.80 -3.98
CA VAL A 70 -1.74 4.99 -3.39
C VAL A 70 -1.99 4.73 -1.90
N ALA A 71 -1.57 5.69 -1.06
CA ALA A 71 -1.79 5.72 0.37
C ALA A 71 -2.56 6.99 0.75
N ALA A 72 -3.88 6.87 0.96
CA ALA A 72 -4.76 8.00 1.28
C ALA A 72 -5.28 7.91 2.72
N GLN A 73 -5.04 8.93 3.54
CA GLN A 73 -5.58 8.98 4.90
C GLN A 73 -7.06 9.43 4.86
N PRO A 74 -8.01 8.68 5.43
CA PRO A 74 -9.44 8.96 5.29
C PRO A 74 -9.88 10.35 5.76
N GLY A 75 -9.35 10.84 6.90
CA GLY A 75 -9.83 12.09 7.51
C GLY A 75 -9.19 13.37 6.99
N SER A 76 -7.92 13.32 6.60
CA SER A 76 -7.18 14.48 6.09
C SER A 76 -7.09 14.52 4.56
N HIS A 77 -7.42 13.40 3.89
CA HIS A 77 -7.13 13.15 2.49
C HIS A 77 -5.66 13.30 2.10
N ARG A 78 -4.74 13.32 3.08
CA ARG A 78 -3.30 13.30 2.80
C ARG A 78 -2.98 12.05 1.98
N THR A 79 -2.57 12.24 0.74
CA THR A 79 -2.49 11.17 -0.25
C THR A 79 -1.15 11.12 -0.93
N LEU A 80 -0.44 10.01 -0.79
CA LEU A 80 0.76 9.70 -1.57
C LEU A 80 0.38 8.81 -2.75
N HIS A 81 0.89 9.13 -3.95
CA HIS A 81 0.89 8.22 -5.10
C HIS A 81 2.34 7.89 -5.47
N VAL A 82 2.63 6.60 -5.62
CA VAL A 82 3.95 6.07 -5.97
C VAL A 82 3.83 5.22 -7.23
N LYS A 83 4.81 5.33 -8.12
CA LYS A 83 5.06 4.36 -9.20
C LYS A 83 6.28 3.53 -8.82
N GLY A 84 6.19 2.23 -9.07
CA GLY A 84 7.22 1.26 -8.76
C GLY A 84 7.66 0.45 -9.98
N LEU A 85 8.93 0.06 -9.95
CA LEU A 85 9.56 -0.87 -10.89
C LEU A 85 10.11 -2.07 -10.11
N ASP A 86 10.54 -3.09 -10.86
CA ASP A 86 11.10 -4.34 -10.34
C ASP A 86 10.20 -4.97 -9.26
N ALA A 87 8.89 -4.83 -9.46
CA ALA A 87 7.89 -5.29 -8.51
C ALA A 87 7.86 -6.82 -8.49
N GLU A 88 8.10 -7.40 -7.31
CA GLU A 88 8.08 -8.83 -7.08
C GLU A 88 6.98 -9.22 -6.10
N VAL A 89 6.42 -10.42 -6.31
CA VAL A 89 5.49 -11.04 -5.36
C VAL A 89 6.28 -11.90 -4.38
N PHE A 90 6.01 -11.76 -3.09
CA PHE A 90 6.63 -12.57 -2.03
C PHE A 90 5.60 -13.13 -1.06
N THR A 91 6.00 -14.15 -0.30
CA THR A 91 5.19 -14.71 0.80
C THR A 91 5.56 -14.03 2.11
N PRO A 92 4.63 -13.33 2.79
CA PRO A 92 4.88 -12.74 4.09
C PRO A 92 5.25 -13.79 5.13
N THR A 93 6.21 -13.46 5.97
CA THR A 93 6.65 -14.29 7.10
C THR A 93 6.00 -13.83 8.41
N ALA A 94 6.17 -14.62 9.49
CA ALA A 94 5.70 -14.24 10.83
C ALA A 94 6.24 -12.85 11.29
N GLY A 95 7.40 -12.42 10.79
CA GLY A 95 7.96 -11.09 11.06
C GLY A 95 7.11 -9.92 10.54
N HIS A 96 6.15 -10.17 9.65
CA HIS A 96 5.24 -9.16 9.12
C HIS A 96 3.97 -8.97 9.98
N ALA A 97 3.72 -9.84 10.96
CA ALA A 97 2.54 -9.72 11.82
C ALA A 97 2.48 -8.38 12.57
N PRO A 98 3.57 -7.84 13.16
CA PRO A 98 3.54 -6.54 13.82
C PRO A 98 3.21 -5.37 12.88
N LEU A 99 3.63 -5.43 11.61
CA LEU A 99 3.25 -4.44 10.60
C LEU A 99 1.75 -4.52 10.31
N PHE A 100 1.26 -5.73 10.04
CA PHE A 100 -0.14 -5.97 9.72
C PHE A 100 -1.08 -5.50 10.83
N GLU A 101 -0.76 -5.85 12.08
CA GLU A 101 -1.51 -5.42 13.26
C GLU A 101 -1.47 -3.91 13.43
N ARG A 102 -0.30 -3.28 13.32
CA ARG A 102 -0.17 -1.82 13.49
C ARG A 102 -0.95 -1.05 12.45
N CYS A 103 -0.87 -1.43 11.17
CA CYS A 103 -1.64 -0.80 10.10
C CYS A 103 -3.15 -0.98 10.30
N ARG A 104 -3.58 -2.20 10.69
CA ARG A 104 -4.98 -2.49 11.03
C ARG A 104 -5.51 -1.58 12.13
N GLU A 105 -4.84 -1.54 13.28
CA GLU A 105 -5.32 -0.77 14.44
C GLU A 105 -5.37 0.73 14.13
N ARG A 106 -4.36 1.26 13.43
CA ARG A 106 -4.34 2.67 13.02
C ARG A 106 -5.42 2.99 12.01
N PHE A 107 -5.66 2.12 11.04
CA PHE A 107 -6.73 2.31 10.06
C PHE A 107 -8.11 2.28 10.74
N ILE A 108 -8.37 1.33 11.65
CA ILE A 108 -9.62 1.28 12.44
C ILE A 108 -9.83 2.60 13.20
N ALA A 109 -8.81 3.08 13.92
CA ALA A 109 -8.88 4.34 14.65
C ALA A 109 -9.13 5.56 13.73
N GLN A 110 -8.64 5.53 12.48
CA GLN A 110 -8.87 6.59 11.50
C GLN A 110 -10.32 6.62 10.98
N VAL A 111 -11.00 5.47 10.89
CA VAL A 111 -12.34 5.38 10.29
C VAL A 111 -13.48 5.34 11.30
N GLU A 112 -13.20 4.97 12.55
CA GLU A 112 -14.19 4.88 13.63
C GLU A 112 -14.98 6.20 13.85
N PRO A 113 -14.35 7.40 13.84
CA PRO A 113 -15.08 8.67 13.97
C PRO A 113 -16.10 8.93 12.85
N TYR A 114 -16.01 8.23 11.72
CA TYR A 114 -16.90 8.34 10.58
C TYR A 114 -18.00 7.26 10.56
N GLY A 115 -18.15 6.50 11.64
CA GLY A 115 -19.22 5.50 11.81
C GLY A 115 -18.87 4.09 11.33
N PHE A 116 -17.61 3.83 10.99
CA PHE A 116 -17.16 2.48 10.65
C PHE A 116 -16.75 1.72 11.91
N SER A 117 -17.56 0.76 12.35
CA SER A 117 -17.26 -0.02 13.54
C SER A 117 -16.03 -0.92 13.35
N ARG A 118 -15.28 -1.16 14.42
CA ARG A 118 -14.20 -2.15 14.46
C ARG A 118 -14.67 -3.50 13.91
N GLU A 119 -15.82 -3.98 14.37
CA GLU A 119 -16.38 -5.27 13.95
C GLU A 119 -16.54 -5.35 12.43
N ALA A 120 -17.10 -4.31 11.81
CA ALA A 120 -17.27 -4.25 10.36
C ALA A 120 -15.91 -4.25 9.64
N ILE A 121 -14.96 -3.43 10.08
CA ILE A 121 -13.63 -3.36 9.46
C ILE A 121 -12.86 -4.68 9.60
N MET A 122 -12.97 -5.34 10.76
CA MET A 122 -12.42 -6.68 10.98
C MET A 122 -13.04 -7.68 10.01
N ALA A 123 -14.37 -7.80 10.00
CA ALA A 123 -15.09 -8.76 9.16
C ALA A 123 -14.82 -8.59 7.66
N ILE A 124 -14.67 -7.34 7.18
CA ILE A 124 -14.49 -7.07 5.75
C ILE A 124 -13.03 -7.25 5.31
N TRP A 125 -12.05 -6.84 6.12
CA TRP A 125 -10.65 -6.71 5.66
C TRP A 125 -9.60 -7.40 6.51
N TYR A 126 -9.85 -7.64 7.80
CA TYR A 126 -8.79 -7.98 8.75
C TYR A 126 -9.02 -9.26 9.55
N ASP A 127 -10.10 -10.01 9.28
CA ASP A 127 -10.35 -11.35 9.83
C ASP A 127 -9.55 -12.43 9.08
N LEU A 128 -8.22 -12.27 9.10
CA LEU A 128 -7.25 -13.19 8.52
C LEU A 128 -5.89 -13.03 9.21
N GLY A 129 -5.12 -14.12 9.25
CA GLY A 129 -3.75 -14.11 9.75
C GLY A 129 -2.72 -13.87 8.64
N VAL A 130 -1.48 -13.58 9.04
CA VAL A 130 -0.35 -13.29 8.12
C VAL A 130 -0.11 -14.40 7.08
N GLN A 131 -0.43 -15.66 7.41
CA GLN A 131 -0.31 -16.82 6.53
C GLN A 131 -1.28 -16.79 5.33
N ARG A 132 -2.32 -15.95 5.38
CA ARG A 132 -3.27 -15.73 4.27
C ARG A 132 -2.95 -14.47 3.47
N LEU A 133 -1.82 -13.82 3.76
CA LEU A 133 -1.39 -12.63 3.04
C LEU A 133 -0.44 -12.99 1.89
N ALA A 134 -0.44 -12.15 0.87
CA ALA A 134 0.60 -12.04 -0.13
C ALA A 134 1.30 -10.68 0.03
N GLY A 135 2.55 -10.58 -0.41
CA GLY A 135 3.32 -9.34 -0.41
C GLY A 135 3.69 -8.91 -1.83
N ILE A 136 3.70 -7.61 -2.08
CA ILE A 136 4.35 -7.01 -3.24
C ILE A 136 5.47 -6.11 -2.72
N ARG A 137 6.71 -6.33 -3.20
CA ARG A 137 7.87 -5.48 -2.93
C ARG A 137 8.32 -4.81 -4.22
N PHE A 138 8.65 -3.52 -4.18
CA PHE A 138 9.09 -2.80 -5.37
C PHE A 138 10.00 -1.62 -5.04
N THR A 139 10.73 -1.14 -6.05
CA THR A 139 11.54 0.09 -5.94
C THR A 139 10.74 1.30 -6.40
N PRO A 140 10.56 2.34 -5.58
CA PRO A 140 9.93 3.59 -6.02
C PRO A 140 10.74 4.24 -7.16
N CYS A 141 10.08 4.55 -8.27
CA CYS A 141 10.68 5.26 -9.40
C CYS A 141 10.09 6.67 -9.60
N GLY A 142 8.99 6.98 -8.92
CA GLY A 142 8.38 8.30 -8.88
C GLY A 142 7.32 8.40 -7.79
N ALA A 143 7.16 9.57 -7.20
CA ALA A 143 6.17 9.83 -6.16
C ALA A 143 5.54 11.22 -6.31
N TRP A 144 4.27 11.35 -5.93
CA TRP A 144 3.49 12.57 -6.02
C TRP A 144 2.58 12.74 -4.81
N ASP A 145 2.49 13.98 -4.32
CA ASP A 145 1.49 14.37 -3.34
C ASP A 145 0.18 14.61 -4.08
N GLN A 146 -0.81 13.75 -3.84
CA GLN A 146 -2.15 13.81 -4.41
C GLN A 146 -3.17 14.31 -3.39
N THR A 147 -2.71 14.95 -2.30
CA THR A 147 -3.59 15.58 -1.32
C THR A 147 -4.44 16.64 -2.02
N PRO A 148 -5.79 16.58 -1.93
CA PRO A 148 -6.66 17.54 -2.59
C PRO A 148 -6.32 18.99 -2.22
N GLY A 149 -6.17 19.84 -3.24
CA GLY A 149 -5.84 21.25 -3.08
C GLY A 149 -4.91 21.76 -4.19
N PRO A 150 -4.47 23.03 -4.13
CA PRO A 150 -3.62 23.64 -5.17
C PRO A 150 -2.27 22.95 -5.40
N GLY A 151 -1.80 22.15 -4.43
CA GLY A 151 -0.56 21.39 -4.52
C GLY A 151 -0.72 19.95 -5.02
N ALA A 152 -1.93 19.51 -5.35
CA ALA A 152 -2.17 18.16 -5.86
C ALA A 152 -1.39 17.91 -7.15
N GLY A 153 -0.70 16.78 -7.22
CA GLY A 153 0.18 16.42 -8.33
C GLY A 153 1.60 16.94 -8.20
N ASN A 154 1.95 17.67 -7.15
CA ASN A 154 3.33 18.07 -6.92
C ASN A 154 4.23 16.83 -6.72
N PRO A 155 5.43 16.82 -7.33
CA PRO A 155 6.36 15.71 -7.14
C PRO A 155 6.83 15.65 -5.69
N VAL A 156 6.94 14.43 -5.18
CA VAL A 156 7.65 14.12 -3.94
C VAL A 156 9.06 13.70 -4.33
N GLU A 157 10.05 14.48 -3.94
CA GLU A 157 11.46 14.19 -4.25
C GLU A 157 11.91 12.92 -3.51
N LEU A 158 12.33 11.90 -4.27
CA LEU A 158 12.90 10.68 -3.72
C LEU A 158 14.35 10.94 -3.28
N LEU A 159 14.70 10.45 -2.09
CA LEU A 159 16.06 10.50 -1.58
C LEU A 159 16.95 9.51 -2.34
N ARG A 160 18.24 9.82 -2.49
CA ARG A 160 19.23 8.98 -3.18
C ARG A 160 20.12 8.22 -2.21
#